data_AF-A0A498LYI6-F1
#
_entry.id   AF-A0A498LYI6-F1
#
_cell.length_a   1.000
_cell.length_b   1.000
_cell.length_c   1.000
_cell.angle_alpha   90.00
_cell.angle_beta   90.00
_cell.angle_gamma   90.00
#
_symmetry.space_group_name_H-M   'P 1'
#
loop_
_entity.id
_entity.type
_entity.pdbx_description
1 polymer ?
#
loop_
_entity_poly.entity_id
_entity_poly.type
_entity_poly.pdbx_seq_one_letter_code
_entity_poly.pdbx_strand_id
1 'polypeptide(L)'
;MEIVLTLMANKSPGAPQIIQLLDWQDNEDHYIMIMDRPMPCMDLKNFVKLHGESLDEGMARKVMRQVIEAADVCIKRGVFHQDIKMKNLLVNQDTMEVKLIDFGCGVQVKKFGYEVFSGTKAYCPPEITVNGRYHAK
;
A
#
# COMPACT_ATOMS: atom_id res chain seq x y z
N MET A 1 -8.52 11.93 -5.74
CA MET A 1 -8.90 10.50 -5.65
C MET A 1 -8.21 9.83 -4.46
N GLU A 2 -6.90 10.05 -4.27
CA GLU A 2 -6.11 9.47 -3.17
C GLU A 2 -6.77 9.61 -1.79
N ILE A 3 -7.14 10.83 -1.35
CA ILE A 3 -7.79 11.07 -0.05
C ILE A 3 -9.01 10.18 0.16
N VAL A 4 -9.88 10.06 -0.85
CA VAL A 4 -11.10 9.23 -0.79
C VAL A 4 -10.74 7.75 -0.60
N LEU A 5 -9.74 7.26 -1.34
CA LEU A 5 -9.30 5.87 -1.22
C LEU A 5 -8.64 5.61 0.14
N THR A 6 -7.84 6.54 0.64
CA THR A 6 -7.23 6.46 1.96
C THR A 6 -8.30 6.45 3.05
N LEU A 7 -9.33 7.30 2.96
CA LEU A 7 -10.50 7.28 3.85
C LEU A 7 -11.25 5.96 3.81
N MET A 8 -11.48 5.40 2.61
CA MET A 8 -12.10 4.08 2.45
C MET A 8 -11.26 2.99 3.12
N ALA A 9 -9.93 3.01 2.91
CA ALA A 9 -8.99 2.09 3.51
C ALA A 9 -8.83 2.29 5.03
N ASN A 10 -9.24 3.43 5.59
CA ASN A 10 -9.20 3.74 7.03
C ASN A 10 -10.52 3.48 7.78
N LYS A 11 -11.57 2.98 7.10
CA LYS A 11 -12.87 2.67 7.73
C LYS A 11 -12.73 1.73 8.95
N SER A 12 -13.61 1.89 9.93
CA SER A 12 -13.64 1.04 11.13
C SER A 12 -14.02 -0.42 10.80
N PRO A 13 -13.47 -1.42 11.54
CA PRO A 13 -12.48 -1.28 12.62
C PRO A 13 -11.09 -0.85 12.09
N GLY A 14 -10.26 -0.17 12.90
CA GLY A 14 -8.92 0.23 12.45
C GLY A 14 -8.06 -0.94 11.96
N ALA A 15 -7.16 -0.69 11.00
CA ALA A 15 -6.25 -1.71 10.46
C ALA A 15 -4.79 -1.27 10.65
N PRO A 16 -4.01 -1.93 11.53
CA PRO A 16 -2.68 -1.46 11.89
C PRO A 16 -1.69 -1.49 10.71
N GLN A 17 -1.92 -2.34 9.70
CA GLN A 17 -1.08 -2.46 8.51
C GLN A 17 -1.36 -1.38 7.44
N ILE A 18 -2.30 -0.47 7.69
CA ILE A 18 -2.59 0.67 6.82
C ILE A 18 -2.18 1.95 7.57
N ILE A 19 -1.56 2.90 6.86
CA ILE A 19 -1.27 4.22 7.42
C ILE A 19 -2.57 4.93 7.80
N GLN A 20 -2.59 5.50 9.00
CA GLN A 20 -3.77 6.16 9.51
C GLN A 20 -3.84 7.58 8.97
N LEU A 21 -4.92 7.91 8.25
CA LEU A 21 -5.24 9.29 7.92
C LEU A 21 -5.93 9.94 9.12
N LEU A 22 -5.25 10.89 9.75
CA LEU A 22 -5.71 11.58 10.94
C LEU A 22 -6.59 12.78 10.59
N ASP A 23 -6.18 13.53 9.56
CA ASP A 23 -6.90 14.71 9.08
C ASP A 23 -6.47 15.05 7.64
N TRP A 24 -7.24 15.88 6.94
CA TRP A 24 -6.89 16.39 5.62
C TRP A 24 -7.51 17.76 5.36
N GLN A 25 -6.85 18.56 4.52
CA GLN A 25 -7.30 19.90 4.15
C GLN A 25 -7.30 20.07 2.64
N ASP A 26 -8.29 20.80 2.16
CA ASP A 26 -8.43 21.25 0.78
C ASP A 26 -8.07 22.73 0.72
N ASN A 27 -6.94 23.04 0.07
CA ASN A 27 -6.48 24.41 -0.17
C ASN A 27 -6.60 24.72 -1.67
N GLU A 28 -6.57 26.00 -2.04
CA GLU A 28 -6.81 26.43 -3.43
C GLU A 28 -5.95 25.70 -4.48
N ASP A 29 -4.67 25.47 -4.18
CA ASP A 29 -3.70 24.87 -5.13
C ASP A 29 -3.21 23.46 -4.74
N HIS A 30 -3.57 22.96 -3.56
CA HIS A 30 -3.03 21.70 -3.06
C HIS A 30 -3.88 21.07 -1.97
N TYR A 31 -3.69 19.77 -1.76
CA TYR A 31 -4.25 19.06 -0.63
C TYR A 31 -3.17 18.80 0.42
N ILE A 32 -3.55 18.85 1.70
CA ILE A 32 -2.71 18.44 2.83
C ILE A 32 -3.32 17.18 3.44
N MET A 33 -2.51 16.16 3.67
CA MET A 33 -2.90 14.95 4.38
C MET A 33 -2.04 14.79 5.63
N ILE A 34 -2.69 14.75 6.79
CA ILE A 34 -2.06 14.52 8.08
C ILE A 34 -2.23 13.04 8.43
N MET A 35 -1.11 12.32 8.51
CA MET A 35 -1.08 10.88 8.74
C MET A 35 -0.30 10.54 10.00
N ASP A 36 -0.59 9.37 10.59
CA ASP A 36 0.28 8.84 11.64
C ASP A 36 1.67 8.54 11.08
N ARG A 37 2.67 8.52 11.95
CA ARG A 37 4.04 8.17 11.58
C ARG A 37 4.59 7.19 12.61
N PRO A 38 4.80 5.91 12.26
CA PRO A 38 5.53 5.01 13.14
C PRO A 38 6.94 5.55 13.34
N MET A 39 7.48 5.49 14.56
CA MET A 39 8.82 5.98 14.87
C MET A 39 9.55 4.95 15.75
N PRO A 40 10.78 4.55 15.39
CA PRO A 40 11.51 4.89 14.16
C PRO A 40 10.98 4.11 12.94
N CYS A 41 10.84 4.76 11.78
CA CYS A 41 10.46 4.06 10.53
C CYS A 41 11.30 4.47 9.32
N MET A 42 11.34 3.57 8.33
CA MET A 42 11.81 3.83 6.97
C MET A 42 11.03 2.97 5.97
N ASP A 43 11.16 3.24 4.68
CA ASP A 43 10.59 2.35 3.68
C ASP A 43 11.33 1.00 3.62
N LEU A 44 10.62 -0.07 3.27
CA LEU A 44 11.13 -1.43 3.21
C LEU A 44 12.33 -1.55 2.26
N LYS A 45 12.38 -0.75 1.18
CA LYS A 45 13.53 -0.80 0.25
C LYS A 45 14.81 -0.36 0.96
N ASN A 46 14.77 0.73 1.72
CA ASN A 46 15.92 1.17 2.51
C ASN A 46 16.22 0.21 3.67
N PHE A 47 15.19 -0.36 4.30
CA PHE A 47 15.37 -1.38 5.33
C PHE A 47 16.15 -2.60 4.81
N VAL A 48 15.79 -3.14 3.64
CA VAL A 48 16.51 -4.27 3.01
C VAL A 48 17.96 -3.93 2.70
N LYS A 49 18.22 -2.71 2.21
CA LYS A 49 19.60 -2.24 1.96
C LYS A 49 20.45 -2.23 3.22
N LEU A 50 19.91 -1.74 4.33
CA LEU A 50 20.62 -1.73 5.62
C LEU A 50 20.91 -3.14 6.14
N HIS A 51 20.15 -4.14 5.71
CA HIS A 51 20.34 -5.55 6.06
C HIS A 51 21.17 -6.34 5.02
N GLY A 52 21.91 -5.65 4.16
CA GLY A 52 22.80 -6.30 3.19
C GLY A 52 22.10 -6.76 1.91
N GLU A 53 21.19 -5.94 1.39
CA GLU A 53 20.45 -6.14 0.12
C GLU A 53 19.49 -7.34 0.11
N SER A 54 19.35 -8.07 1.21
CA SER A 54 18.41 -9.19 1.35
C SER A 54 17.94 -9.34 2.80
N LEU A 55 16.80 -10.01 2.98
CA LEU A 55 16.31 -10.41 4.30
C LEU A 55 16.40 -11.92 4.41
N ASP A 56 16.62 -12.43 5.63
CA ASP A 56 16.41 -13.83 5.90
C ASP A 56 14.93 -14.22 5.73
N GLU A 57 14.67 -15.51 5.54
CA GLU A 57 13.33 -16.03 5.29
C GLU A 57 12.36 -15.70 6.43
N GLY A 58 12.83 -15.68 7.68
CA GLY A 58 12.02 -15.37 8.85
C GLY A 58 11.55 -13.92 8.85
N MET A 59 12.45 -12.98 8.58
CA MET A 59 12.13 -11.56 8.42
C MET A 59 11.22 -11.32 7.22
N ALA A 60 11.55 -11.91 6.06
CA ALA A 60 10.74 -11.80 4.85
C ALA A 60 9.31 -12.32 5.08
N ARG A 61 9.16 -13.46 5.75
CA ARG A 61 7.85 -14.03 6.11
C ARG A 61 7.02 -13.10 6.99
N LYS A 62 7.63 -12.46 7.99
CA LYS A 62 6.95 -11.49 8.88
C LYS A 62 6.45 -10.26 8.12
N VAL A 63 7.27 -9.74 7.21
CA VAL A 63 6.89 -8.61 6.36
C VAL A 63 5.77 -9.01 5.39
N MET A 64 5.96 -10.09 4.65
CA MET A 64 4.98 -10.56 3.65
C MET A 64 3.60 -10.82 4.26
N ARG A 65 3.54 -11.40 5.46
CA ARG A 65 2.27 -11.61 6.17
C ARG A 65 1.50 -10.29 6.37
N GLN A 66 2.18 -9.25 6.85
CA GLN A 66 1.55 -7.95 7.10
C GLN A 66 1.18 -7.22 5.80
N VAL A 67 1.97 -7.39 4.73
CA VAL A 67 1.64 -6.85 3.40
C VAL A 67 0.38 -7.51 2.83
N ILE A 68 0.22 -8.83 3.01
CA ILE A 68 -0.98 -9.55 2.60
C ILE A 68 -2.18 -9.11 3.43
N GLU A 69 -2.01 -8.95 4.75
CA GLU A 69 -3.06 -8.40 5.63
C GLU A 69 -3.49 -6.99 5.18
N ALA A 70 -2.55 -6.11 4.81
CA ALA A 70 -2.85 -4.78 4.25
C ALA A 70 -3.63 -4.86 2.92
N ALA A 71 -3.19 -5.72 2.00
CA ALA A 71 -3.85 -5.90 0.71
C ALA A 71 -5.29 -6.44 0.88
N ASP A 72 -5.50 -7.43 1.74
CA ASP A 72 -6.80 -8.01 2.05
C ASP A 72 -7.75 -6.96 2.66
N VAL A 73 -7.26 -6.15 3.60
CA VAL A 73 -8.02 -5.02 4.17
C VAL A 73 -8.46 -4.04 3.08
N CYS A 74 -7.55 -3.65 2.19
CA CYS A 74 -7.87 -2.75 1.08
C CYS A 74 -8.99 -3.33 0.21
N ILE A 75 -8.85 -4.59 -0.24
CA ILE A 75 -9.86 -5.25 -1.09
C ILE A 75 -11.21 -5.33 -0.41
N LYS A 76 -11.26 -5.76 0.86
CA LYS A 76 -12.49 -5.82 1.66
C LYS A 76 -13.16 -4.45 1.84
N ARG A 77 -12.38 -3.37 1.78
CA ARG A 77 -12.86 -1.97 1.85
C ARG A 77 -13.17 -1.37 0.47
N GLY A 78 -13.10 -2.17 -0.59
CA GLY A 78 -13.37 -1.75 -1.95
C GLY A 78 -12.27 -0.90 -2.57
N VAL A 79 -11.04 -0.99 -2.05
CA VAL A 79 -9.86 -0.28 -2.54
C VAL A 79 -8.89 -1.27 -3.18
N PHE A 80 -8.49 -0.99 -4.41
CA PHE A 80 -7.40 -1.68 -5.07
C PHE A 80 -6.21 -0.75 -5.18
N HIS A 81 -5.13 -1.06 -4.44
CA HIS A 81 -3.98 -0.16 -4.29
C HIS A 81 -3.15 0.02 -5.57
N GLN A 82 -3.04 -1.03 -6.39
CA GLN A 82 -2.28 -1.12 -7.65
C GLN A 82 -0.76 -0.89 -7.57
N ASP A 83 -0.23 -0.32 -6.48
CA ASP A 83 1.19 0.03 -6.37
C ASP A 83 1.87 -0.48 -5.08
N ILE A 84 1.51 -1.69 -4.65
CA ILE A 84 2.19 -2.35 -3.51
C ILE A 84 3.61 -2.73 -3.93
N LYS A 85 4.59 -2.05 -3.34
CA LYS A 85 6.02 -2.23 -3.59
C LYS A 85 6.82 -1.84 -2.35
N MET A 86 8.09 -2.23 -2.30
CA MET A 86 8.96 -1.96 -1.14
C MET A 86 9.06 -0.47 -0.75
N LYS A 87 8.91 0.46 -1.70
CA LYS A 87 8.93 1.91 -1.40
C LYS A 87 7.66 2.41 -0.71
N ASN A 88 6.54 1.70 -0.86
CA ASN A 88 5.23 2.10 -0.34
C ASN A 88 4.88 1.30 0.92
N LEU A 89 5.88 0.72 1.57
CA LEU A 89 5.75 -0.04 2.82
C LEU A 89 6.69 0.59 3.85
N LEU A 90 6.14 1.22 4.87
CA LEU A 90 6.91 1.67 6.03
C LEU A 90 7.15 0.49 6.95
N VAL A 91 8.37 0.38 7.48
CA VAL A 91 8.77 -0.63 8.45
C VAL A 91 9.26 0.08 9.70
N ASN A 92 8.72 -0.30 10.86
CA ASN A 92 9.30 0.07 12.14
C ASN A 92 10.50 -0.83 12.42
N GLN A 93 11.68 -0.24 12.62
CA GLN A 93 12.94 -0.96 12.75
C GLN A 93 13.03 -1.79 14.04
N ASP A 94 12.33 -1.36 15.09
CA ASP A 94 12.38 -2.01 16.39
C ASP A 94 11.31 -3.10 16.51
N THR A 95 10.11 -2.85 15.97
CA THR A 95 8.95 -3.73 16.14
C THR A 95 8.69 -4.66 14.93
N MET A 96 9.30 -4.37 13.77
CA MET A 96 8.99 -5.01 12.48
C MET A 96 7.54 -4.81 12.01
N GLU A 97 6.82 -3.84 12.56
CA GLU A 97 5.49 -3.46 12.09
C GLU A 97 5.58 -2.85 10.69
N VAL A 98 4.67 -3.25 9.81
CA VAL A 98 4.61 -2.80 8.42
C VAL A 98 3.33 -2.01 8.19
N LYS A 99 3.45 -0.83 7.57
CA LYS A 99 2.31 0.00 7.14
C LYS A 99 2.36 0.29 5.65
N LEU A 100 1.27 0.00 4.96
CA LEU A 100 1.05 0.40 3.57
C LEU A 100 0.71 1.89 3.49
N ILE A 101 1.38 2.60 2.58
CA ILE A 101 1.22 4.03 2.30
C ILE A 101 0.96 4.27 0.81
N ASP A 102 0.62 5.52 0.45
CA ASP A 102 0.55 6.03 -0.93
C ASP A 102 -0.51 5.33 -1.79
N PHE A 103 -1.74 5.83 -1.67
CA PHE A 103 -2.90 5.37 -2.44
C PHE A 103 -3.08 6.14 -3.76
N GLY A 104 -2.05 6.89 -4.22
CA GLY A 104 -2.14 7.77 -5.38
C GLY A 104 -2.42 7.04 -6.70
N CYS A 105 -1.94 5.80 -6.83
CA CYS A 105 -2.22 4.91 -7.96
C CYS A 105 -3.48 4.06 -7.77
N GLY A 106 -4.13 4.15 -6.61
CA GLY A 106 -5.24 3.29 -6.25
C GLY A 106 -6.52 3.59 -7.04
N VAL A 107 -7.43 2.62 -7.03
CA VAL A 107 -8.77 2.73 -7.61
C VAL A 107 -9.79 1.99 -6.75
N GLN A 108 -11.07 2.25 -6.97
CA GLN A 108 -12.11 1.40 -6.38
C GLN A 108 -12.14 0.03 -7.05
N VAL A 109 -12.44 -1.01 -6.28
CA VAL A 109 -12.57 -2.40 -6.75
C VAL A 109 -13.71 -2.51 -7.77
N LYS A 110 -13.41 -3.06 -8.95
CA LYS A 110 -14.38 -3.29 -10.03
C LYS A 110 -14.61 -4.79 -10.24
N LYS A 111 -15.87 -5.17 -10.47
CA LYS A 111 -16.26 -6.56 -10.75
C LYS A 111 -15.72 -7.09 -12.08
N PHE A 112 -15.61 -6.23 -13.08
CA PHE A 112 -15.32 -6.63 -14.47
C PHE A 112 -13.84 -6.49 -14.88
N GLY A 113 -12.95 -6.18 -13.93
CA GLY A 113 -11.51 -6.02 -14.17
C GLY A 113 -11.08 -4.64 -14.67
N TYR A 114 -9.80 -4.54 -15.03
CA TYR A 114 -9.10 -3.31 -15.41
C TYR A 114 -8.25 -3.55 -16.65
N GLU A 115 -8.28 -2.60 -17.58
CA GLU A 115 -7.55 -2.66 -18.86
C GLU A 115 -6.30 -1.78 -18.87
N VAL A 116 -6.23 -0.82 -17.94
CA VAL A 116 -5.11 0.11 -17.77
C VAL A 116 -4.50 -0.11 -16.38
N PHE A 117 -3.18 -0.21 -16.34
CA PHE A 117 -2.40 -0.29 -15.10
C PHE A 117 -1.74 1.05 -14.82
N SER A 118 -1.96 1.58 -13.62
CA SER A 118 -1.48 2.91 -13.20
C SER A 118 -0.36 2.85 -12.15
N GLY A 119 0.00 1.65 -11.68
CA GLY A 119 1.10 1.44 -10.74
C GLY A 119 2.48 1.40 -11.41
N THR A 120 3.49 1.00 -10.62
CA THR A 120 4.87 0.88 -11.09
C THR A 120 5.03 -0.26 -12.08
N LYS A 121 5.42 0.05 -13.33
CA LYS A 121 5.50 -0.90 -14.47
C LYS A 121 6.21 -2.22 -14.18
N ALA A 122 7.26 -2.22 -13.36
CA ALA A 122 8.01 -3.43 -13.01
C ALA A 122 7.19 -4.45 -12.19
N TYR A 123 6.11 -4.01 -11.54
CA TYR A 123 5.20 -4.83 -10.75
C TYR A 123 3.85 -5.05 -11.47
N CYS A 124 3.79 -4.71 -12.77
CA CYS A 124 2.58 -4.86 -13.56
C CYS A 124 2.21 -6.35 -13.69
N PRO A 125 0.95 -6.75 -13.41
CA PRO A 125 0.53 -8.13 -13.56
C PRO A 125 0.66 -8.61 -15.01
N PRO A 126 1.21 -9.81 -15.28
CA PRO A 126 1.47 -10.28 -16.64
C PRO A 126 0.20 -10.48 -17.47
N GLU A 127 -0.95 -10.72 -16.84
CA GLU A 127 -2.23 -10.93 -17.52
C GLU A 127 -2.74 -9.69 -18.26
N ILE A 128 -2.24 -8.48 -17.96
CA ILE A 128 -2.55 -7.31 -18.78
C ILE A 128 -2.00 -7.45 -20.20
N THR A 129 -0.80 -8.02 -20.34
CA THR A 129 -0.13 -8.21 -21.63
C THR A 129 -0.72 -9.39 -22.38
N VAL A 130 -1.15 -10.43 -21.65
CA VAL A 130 -1.70 -11.66 -22.23
C VAL A 130 -3.18 -11.50 -22.60
N ASN A 131 -3.98 -10.93 -21.72
CA ASN A 131 -5.44 -10.90 -21.84
C ASN A 131 -6.02 -9.49 -22.07
N GLY A 132 -5.18 -8.45 -22.05
CA GLY A 132 -5.63 -7.05 -22.07
C GLY A 132 -6.34 -6.61 -20.79
N ARG A 133 -6.41 -7.47 -19.76
CA ARG A 133 -7.20 -7.22 -18.56
C ARG A 133 -6.70 -7.99 -17.33
N TYR A 134 -6.76 -7.34 -16.18
CA TYR A 134 -6.43 -7.92 -14.86
C TYR A 134 -7.54 -7.62 -13.84
N HIS A 135 -7.49 -8.30 -12.68
CA HIS A 135 -8.55 -8.21 -11.67
C HIS A 135 -7.95 -7.99 -10.28
N ALA A 136 -8.66 -7.23 -9.46
CA ALA A 136 -8.44 -7.20 -8.02
C ALA A 136 -9.06 -8.48 -7.43
N LYS A 137 -8.22 -9.41 -6.97
CA LYS A 137 -8.64 -10.68 -6.37
C LYS A 137 -8.28 -10.72 -4.90
#